data_AF-D4X543-F1
#
_entry.id   AF-D4X543-F1
#
_cell.length_a   1.000
_cell.length_b   1.000
_cell.length_c   1.000
_cell.angle_alpha   90.00
_cell.angle_beta   90.00
_cell.angle_gamma   90.00
#
_symmetry.space_group_name_H-M   'P 1'
#
loop_
_entity.id
_entity.type
_entity.pdbx_description
1 polymer ?
#
loop_
_entity_poly.entity_id
_entity_poly.type
_entity_poly.pdbx_seq_one_letter_code
_entity_poly.pdbx_strand_id
1 'polypeptide(L)' 'MDTQELVAQMIIRTSGARSFEDWPEVLAAYAALIETVQYKLTHQEMEDFINLGADFYRTLARAEDYRRRGGFAAGM' A
#
# COMPACT_ATOMS: atom_id res chain seq x y z
N MET A 1 18.14 11.77 -4.32
CA MET A 1 17.46 11.00 -3.28
C MET A 1 17.73 9.54 -3.52
N ASP A 2 18.35 8.86 -2.55
CA ASP A 2 18.56 7.42 -2.62
C ASP A 2 17.33 6.65 -2.09
N THR A 3 17.36 5.32 -2.24
CA THR A 3 16.25 4.46 -1.82
C THR A 3 15.99 4.51 -0.31
N GLN A 4 17.03 4.61 0.53
CA GLN A 4 16.87 4.62 1.99
C GLN A 4 16.24 5.93 2.45
N GLU A 5 16.65 7.05 1.85
CA GLU A 5 16.08 8.36 2.07
C GLU A 5 14.59 8.40 1.67
N LEU A 6 14.24 7.81 0.53
CA LEU A 6 12.86 7.71 0.08
C LEU A 6 12.00 6.87 1.05
N VAL A 7 12.50 5.71 1.47
CA VAL A 7 11.79 4.84 2.43
C VAL A 7 11.59 5.55 3.77
N ALA A 8 12.62 6.22 4.29
CA ALA A 8 12.51 6.98 5.53
C ALA A 8 11.42 8.05 5.43
N GLN A 9 11.33 8.75 4.30
CA GLN A 9 10.26 9.72 4.05
C GLN A 9 8.87 9.08 3.97
N MET A 10 8.74 7.88 3.40
CA MET A 10 7.45 7.18 3.35
C MET A 10 6.97 6.77 4.74
N ILE A 11 7.89 6.34 5.62
CA ILE A 11 7.56 5.89 6.98
C ILE A 11 7.09 7.04 7.87
N ILE A 12 7.74 8.20 7.80
CA ILE A 12 7.41 9.34 8.68
C ILE A 12 6.13 10.08 8.25
N ARG A 13 5.68 9.89 7.01
CA ARG A 13 4.48 10.56 6.50
C ARG A 13 3.23 9.87 7.05
N THR A 14 2.41 10.62 7.77
CA THR A 14 1.12 10.14 8.27
C THR A 14 0.14 9.93 7.11
N SER A 15 -0.49 8.76 7.08
CA SER A 15 -1.60 8.51 6.16
C SER A 15 -2.89 9.14 6.69
N GLY A 16 -3.72 9.65 5.78
CA GLY A 16 -5.08 10.08 6.09
C GLY A 16 -6.06 8.92 6.29
N ALA A 17 -5.75 7.74 5.74
CA ALA A 17 -6.52 6.51 5.94
C ALA A 17 -6.35 6.03 7.38
N ARG A 18 -7.46 5.83 8.09
CA ARG A 18 -7.48 5.49 9.52
C ARG A 18 -7.95 4.07 9.78
N SER A 19 -8.67 3.47 8.84
CA SER A 19 -9.16 2.09 8.90
C SER A 19 -8.56 1.24 7.78
N PHE A 20 -8.57 -0.08 7.97
CA PHE A 20 -8.27 -1.00 6.88
C PHE A 20 -9.28 -0.86 5.72
N GLU A 21 -10.52 -0.49 6.04
CA GLU A 21 -11.61 -0.32 5.06
C GLU A 21 -11.36 0.78 4.05
N ASP A 22 -10.49 1.75 4.37
CA ASP A 22 -10.13 2.88 3.49
C ASP A 22 -9.08 2.49 2.42
N TRP A 23 -8.48 1.29 2.52
CA TRP A 23 -7.36 0.88 1.65
C TRP A 23 -7.68 0.74 0.16
N PRO A 24 -8.90 0.35 -0.26
CA PRO A 24 -9.29 0.42 -1.67
C PRO A 24 -9.17 1.84 -2.24
N GLU A 25 -9.52 2.88 -1.46
CA GLU A 25 -9.35 4.27 -1.91
C GLU A 25 -7.88 4.69 -1.96
N VAL A 26 -7.05 4.20 -1.03
CA VAL A 26 -5.58 4.40 -1.09
C VAL A 26 -4.99 3.79 -2.36
N LEU A 27 -5.41 2.58 -2.74
CA LEU A 27 -4.98 1.96 -4.01
C LEU A 27 -5.47 2.74 -5.23
N ALA A 28 -6.70 3.27 -5.19
CA ALA A 28 -7.23 4.10 -6.26
C ALA A 28 -6.42 5.39 -6.44
N ALA A 29 -6.04 6.04 -5.33
CA ALA A 29 -5.17 7.23 -5.36
C ALA A 29 -3.77 6.90 -5.89
N TYR A 30 -3.21 5.74 -5.52
CA TYR A 30 -1.95 5.25 -6.06
C TYR A 30 -2.02 5.00 -7.58
N ALA A 31 -3.06 4.33 -8.05
CA ALA A 31 -3.29 4.09 -9.48
C ALA A 31 -3.46 5.40 -10.27
N ALA A 32 -4.19 6.38 -9.72
CA ALA A 32 -4.33 7.69 -10.33
C ALA A 32 -2.99 8.41 -10.48
N LEU A 33 -2.08 8.30 -9.50
CA LEU A 33 -0.72 8.85 -9.62
C LEU A 33 0.08 8.15 -10.72
N ILE A 34 0.00 6.83 -10.84
CA ILE A 34 0.64 6.10 -11.94
C ILE A 34 0.11 6.57 -13.29
N GLU A 35 -1.21 6.76 -13.41
CA GLU A 35 -1.86 7.23 -14.62
C GLU A 35 -1.30 8.60 -15.09
N THR A 36 -0.95 9.48 -14.15
CA THR A 36 -0.34 10.79 -14.46
C THR A 36 1.08 10.70 -15.01
N VAL A 37 1.80 9.60 -14.76
CA VAL A 37 3.18 9.39 -15.21
C VAL A 37 3.33 8.26 -16.22
N GLN A 38 2.24 7.56 -16.56
CA GLN A 38 2.26 6.35 -17.39
C GLN A 38 2.98 6.52 -18.73
N TYR A 39 2.91 7.72 -19.33
CA TYR A 39 3.55 8.03 -20.61
C TYR A 39 5.09 7.97 -20.57
N LYS A 40 5.68 7.94 -19.37
CA LYS A 40 7.13 7.79 -19.15
C LYS A 40 7.54 6.36 -18.84
N LEU A 41 6.58 5.47 -18.61
CA LEU A 41 6.83 4.11 -18.17
C LEU A 41 6.84 3.17 -19.36
N THR A 42 7.74 2.20 -19.30
CA THR A 42 7.65 1.00 -20.12
C THR A 42 6.48 0.12 -19.66
N HIS A 43 6.06 -0.80 -20.52
CA HIS A 43 5.05 -1.79 -20.15
C HIS A 43 5.50 -2.64 -18.95
N GLN A 44 6.79 -2.98 -18.85
CA GLN A 44 7.29 -3.76 -17.72
C GLN A 44 7.23 -2.96 -16.42
N GLU A 45 7.63 -1.69 -16.43
CA GLU A 45 7.53 -0.83 -15.24
C GLU A 45 6.08 -0.63 -14.80
N MET A 46 5.14 -0.55 -15.74
CA MET A 46 3.71 -0.51 -15.43
C MET A 46 3.25 -1.79 -14.69
N GLU A 47 3.62 -2.97 -15.20
CA GLU A 47 3.33 -4.25 -14.53
C GLU A 47 3.98 -4.33 -13.14
N ASP A 48 5.21 -3.84 -13.00
CA ASP A 48 5.92 -3.84 -11.72
C ASP A 48 5.20 -2.97 -10.68
N PHE A 49 4.67 -1.80 -11.07
CA PHE A 49 3.85 -0.97 -10.20
C PHE A 49 2.53 -1.64 -9.81
N ILE A 50 1.85 -2.30 -10.75
CA ILE A 50 0.61 -3.05 -10.48
C ILE A 50 0.89 -4.17 -9.46
N ASN A 51 1.98 -4.93 -9.66
CA ASN A 51 2.38 -6.02 -8.79
C ASN A 51 2.72 -5.53 -7.38
N LEU A 52 3.49 -4.44 -7.25
CA LEU A 52 3.81 -3.84 -5.96
C LEU A 52 2.57 -3.32 -5.23
N GLY A 53 1.64 -2.67 -5.94
CA GLY A 53 0.36 -2.26 -5.37
C GLY A 53 -0.45 -3.44 -4.81
N ALA A 54 -0.50 -4.55 -5.55
CA ALA A 54 -1.16 -5.78 -5.11
C ALA A 54 -0.48 -6.39 -3.87
N ASP A 55 0.85 -6.40 -3.83
CA ASP A 55 1.62 -6.95 -2.70
C ASP A 55 1.44 -6.12 -1.43
N PHE A 56 1.41 -4.78 -1.53
CA PHE A 56 1.08 -3.91 -0.40
C PHE A 56 -0.30 -4.25 0.16
N TYR A 57 -1.33 -4.29 -0.69
CA TYR A 57 -2.69 -4.59 -0.26
C TYR A 57 -2.81 -5.95 0.43
N ARG A 58 -2.28 -7.01 -0.18
CA ARG A 58 -2.34 -8.37 0.38
C ARG A 58 -1.60 -8.47 1.72
N THR A 59 -0.46 -7.81 1.84
CA THR A 59 0.33 -7.78 3.08
C THR A 59 -0.48 -7.14 4.21
N LEU A 60 -1.15 -6.02 3.92
CA LEU A 60 -1.97 -5.32 4.91
C LEU A 60 -3.24 -6.08 5.23
N ALA A 61 -3.91 -6.65 4.23
CA ALA A 61 -5.09 -7.50 4.44
C ALA A 61 -4.77 -8.68 5.36
N ARG A 62 -3.61 -9.31 5.17
CA ARG A 62 -3.12 -10.39 6.02
C ARG A 62 -2.81 -9.90 7.44
N ALA A 63 -2.16 -8.75 7.60
CA ALA A 63 -1.89 -8.17 8.93
C ALA A 63 -3.19 -7.81 9.67
N GLU A 64 -4.18 -7.26 8.97
CA GLU A 64 -5.49 -6.95 9.52
C GLU A 64 -6.25 -8.23 9.91
N ASP A 65 -6.21 -9.27 9.09
CA ASP A 65 -6.81 -10.57 9.41
C ASP A 65 -6.16 -11.18 10.66
N TYR A 66 -4.82 -11.10 10.80
CA TYR A 66 -4.14 -11.49 12.03
C TYR A 66 -4.56 -10.64 13.23
N ARG A 67 -4.69 -9.33 13.08
CA ARG A 67 -5.15 -8.43 14.16
C ARG A 67 -6.56 -8.81 14.61
N ARG A 68 -7.48 -9.04 13.66
CA ARG A 68 -8.86 -9.45 13.94
C ARG A 68 -8.90 -10.81 14.64
N ARG A 69 -8.19 -11.81 14.12
CA ARG A 69 -8.16 -13.18 14.68
C ARG A 69 -7.43 -13.27 16.01
N GLY A 70 -6.30 -12.57 16.16
CA GLY A 70 -5.53 -12.49 17.41
C GLY A 70 -6.28 -11.80 18.54
N GLY A 71 -7.14 -10.82 18.21
CA GLY A 71 -8.05 -10.19 19.17
C GLY A 71 -9.08 -11.15 19.78
N PHE A 72 -9.45 -12.24 19.10
CA PHE A 72 -10.36 -13.25 19.64
C PHE A 72 -9.70 -14.20 20.65
N ALA A 73 -8.37 -14.35 20.64
CA ALA A 73 -7.66 -15.26 21.54
C ALA A 73 -7.28 -14.64 22.90
N ALA A 74 -7.32 -13.31 23.03
CA ALA A 74 -6.99 -12.60 24.27
C ALA A 74 -8.22 -12.29 25.16
N GLY A 75 -9.42 -12.75 24.75
CA GLY A 75 -10.69 -12.50 25.44
C GLY A 75 -11.40 -13.74 25.96
N MET A 76 -10.74 -14.91 26.00
CA MET A 76 -11.24 -16.13 26.65
C MET A 76 -10.36 -16.51 27.83
#